data_AF-A0A2D0HKU6-F1
#
_entry.id   AF-A0A2D0HKU6-F1
#
_cell.length_a   1.000
_cell.length_b   1.000
_cell.length_c   1.000
_cell.angle_alpha   90.00
_cell.angle_beta   90.00
_cell.angle_gamma   90.00
#
_symmetry.space_group_name_H-M   'P 1'
#
loop_
_entity.id
_entity.type
_entity.pdbx_description
1 polymer ?
#
loop_
_entity_poly.entity_id
_entity_poly.type
_entity_poly.pdbx_seq_one_letter_code
_entity_poly.pdbx_strand_id
1 'polypeptide(L)' 'MEEAFKQGASVSLIAPPDARGDLKSAILSLAVEPMELGFLQVYPLVEGVQRYPRGFGVRLRVRETVQ' A
#
# COMPACT_ATOMS: atom_id res chain seq x y z
N MET A 1 -24.71 2.78 -11.85
CA MET A 1 -23.78 1.83 -11.22
C MET A 1 -22.64 2.66 -10.66
N GLU A 2 -22.88 3.38 -9.56
CA GLU A 2 -22.12 4.61 -9.25
C GLU A 2 -21.76 4.75 -7.76
N GLU A 3 -21.85 3.66 -6.98
CA GLU A 3 -21.66 3.74 -5.51
C GLU A 3 -20.43 3.00 -4.97
N ALA A 4 -19.60 2.38 -5.81
CA ALA A 4 -18.44 1.62 -5.32
C ALA A 4 -17.18 2.48 -5.01
N PHE A 5 -17.11 3.73 -5.49
CA PHE A 5 -15.85 4.48 -5.55
C PHE A 5 -15.56 5.41 -4.35
N LYS A 6 -16.35 5.37 -3.28
CA LYS A 6 -16.23 6.34 -2.16
C LYS A 6 -15.34 5.90 -0.98
N GLN A 7 -14.76 4.71 -0.99
CA GLN A 7 -13.87 4.26 0.08
C GLN A 7 -12.56 3.75 -0.51
N GLY A 8 -11.48 4.52 -0.37
CA GLY A 8 -10.15 4.09 -0.80
C GLY A 8 -9.82 2.72 -0.23
N ALA A 9 -9.41 1.78 -1.09
CA ALA A 9 -9.11 0.42 -0.68
C ALA A 9 -7.86 0.41 0.21
N SER A 10 -7.98 -0.14 1.43
CA SER A 10 -6.83 -0.42 2.28
C SER A 10 -6.32 -1.84 2.00
N VAL A 11 -5.04 -1.96 1.66
CA VAL A 11 -4.38 -3.26 1.41
C VAL A 11 -3.34 -3.55 2.48
N SER A 12 -3.16 -4.83 2.81
CA SER A 12 -2.15 -5.27 3.77
C SER A 12 -1.04 -6.03 3.05
N LEU A 13 0.19 -5.55 3.18
CA LEU A 13 1.39 -6.27 2.77
C LEU A 13 1.95 -7.01 3.98
N ILE A 14 2.05 -8.34 3.89
CA ILE A 14 2.59 -9.17 4.96
C ILE A 14 3.89 -9.78 4.47
N ALA A 15 4.98 -9.55 5.20
CA ALA A 15 6.28 -10.15 4.92
C ALA A 15 6.77 -10.99 6.10
N PRO A 16 7.47 -12.11 5.83
CA PRO A 16 8.16 -12.87 6.87
C PRO A 16 9.31 -12.03 7.49
N PRO A 17 9.86 -12.43 8.66
CA PRO A 17 10.79 -11.60 9.43
C PRO A 17 12.11 -11.30 8.71
N ASP A 18 12.57 -12.25 7.90
CA ASP A 18 13.77 -12.19 7.07
C ASP A 18 13.61 -11.23 5.88
N ALA A 19 12.40 -11.08 5.34
CA ALA A 19 12.08 -10.16 4.24
C ALA A 19 11.82 -8.70 4.68
N ARG A 20 12.18 -8.33 5.91
CA ARG A 20 11.96 -6.97 6.44
C ARG A 20 12.64 -5.89 5.59
N GLY A 21 13.85 -6.16 5.10
CA GLY A 21 14.61 -5.22 4.25
C GLY A 21 13.89 -4.95 2.93
N ASP A 22 13.40 -6.01 2.30
CA ASP A 22 12.67 -5.94 1.05
C ASP A 22 11.33 -5.23 1.22
N LEU A 23 10.59 -5.53 2.30
CA LEU A 23 9.35 -4.83 2.63
C LEU A 23 9.59 -3.32 2.82
N LYS A 24 10.64 -2.94 3.54
CA LYS A 24 10.99 -1.52 3.72
C LYS A 24 11.28 -0.85 2.38
N SER A 25 12.03 -1.51 1.51
CA SER A 25 12.40 -0.97 0.20
C SER A 25 11.16 -0.81 -0.69
N ALA A 26 10.29 -1.82 -0.74
CA ALA A 26 9.03 -1.76 -1.49
C ALA A 26 8.12 -0.61 -1.00
N ILE A 27 7.99 -0.42 0.31
CA ILE A 27 7.21 0.69 0.88
C ILE A 27 7.80 2.06 0.49
N LEU A 28 9.13 2.19 0.53
CA LEU A 28 9.79 3.44 0.16
C LEU A 28 9.61 3.74 -1.33
N SER A 29 9.74 2.74 -2.21
CA SER A 29 9.47 2.88 -3.65
C SER A 29 8.03 3.34 -3.90
N LEU A 30 7.05 2.70 -3.26
CA LEU A 30 5.63 3.06 -3.37
C LEU A 30 5.30 4.47 -2.84
N ALA A 31 6.16 5.06 -2.00
CA ALA A 31 5.97 6.41 -1.48
C ALA A 31 6.51 7.51 -2.42
N VAL A 32 7.41 7.16 -3.34
CA VAL A 32 8.08 8.11 -4.23
C VAL A 32 7.69 7.93 -5.70
N GLU A 33 7.20 6.75 -6.07
CA GLU A 33 6.76 6.42 -7.42
C GLU A 33 5.25 6.09 -7.43
N PRO A 34 4.48 6.63 -8.40
CA PRO A 34 3.09 6.24 -8.57
C PRO A 34 3.03 4.79 -9.04
N MET A 35 2.08 4.02 -8.51
CA MET A 35 1.74 2.72 -9.10
C MET A 35 0.65 2.88 -10.15
N GLU A 36 0.71 2.04 -11.18
CA GLU A 36 -0.33 1.97 -12.21
C GLU A 36 -1.40 0.94 -11.81
N LEU A 37 -2.65 1.40 -11.71
CA LEU A 37 -3.84 0.57 -11.56
C LEU A 37 -4.70 0.76 -12.81
N GLY A 38 -4.44 -0.05 -13.83
CA GLY A 38 -5.06 0.14 -15.15
C GLY A 38 -4.58 1.45 -15.78
N PHE A 39 -5.49 2.42 -15.95
CA PHE A 39 -5.18 3.76 -16.45
C PHE A 39 -4.97 4.80 -15.34
N LEU A 40 -5.13 4.42 -14.07
CA LEU A 40 -4.97 5.32 -12.93
C LEU A 40 -3.55 5.28 -12.39
N GLN A 41 -2.98 6.45 -12.14
CA GLN A 41 -1.77 6.59 -11.35
C GLN A 41 -2.16 6.90 -9.90
N VAL A 42 -1.71 6.08 -8.97
CA VAL A 42 -2.03 6.25 -7.55
C VAL A 42 -0.78 6.24 -6.69
N TYR A 43 -0.80 7.06 -5.65
CA TYR A 43 0.22 7.09 -4.61
C TYR A 43 -0.34 6.44 -3.35
N PRO A 44 -0.03 5.17 -3.07
CA PRO A 44 -0.46 4.54 -1.85
C PRO A 44 0.22 5.20 -0.65
N LEU A 45 -0.56 5.44 0.39
CA LEU A 45 -0.07 6.02 1.64
C LEU A 45 0.00 4.95 2.71
N VAL A 46 1.08 4.94 3.49
CA VAL A 46 1.18 4.08 4.67
C VAL A 46 0.20 4.57 5.74
N GLU A 47 -0.77 3.72 6.10
CA GLU A 47 -1.70 3.99 7.20
C GLU A 47 -1.20 3.46 8.54
N GLY A 48 -0.43 2.37 8.51
CA GLY A 48 0.08 1.77 9.74
C GLY A 48 1.04 0.61 9.48
N VAL A 49 1.88 0.35 10.48
CA VAL A 49 2.82 -0.76 10.48
C VAL A 49 2.59 -1.57 11.74
N GLN A 50 2.46 -2.88 11.60
CA GLN A 50 2.25 -3.80 12.71
C GLN A 50 3.28 -4.92 12.67
N ARG A 51 3.86 -5.23 13.83
CA ARG A 51 4.73 -6.40 14.01
C ARG A 51 3.89 -7.57 14.46
N TYR A 52 4.04 -8.71 13.79
CA TYR A 52 3.44 -9.98 14.18
C TYR A 52 4.53 -10.96 14.64
N PRO A 53 4.18 -12.02 15.40
CA PRO A 53 5.14 -13.04 15.81
C PRO A 53 5.88 -13.71 14.64
N ARG A 54 5.25 -13.78 13.47
CA ARG A 54 5.79 -14.43 12.26
C ARG A 54 6.05 -13.46 11.10
N GLY A 55 6.13 -12.15 11.36
CA GLY A 55 6.39 -11.20 10.28
C GLY A 55 6.02 -9.75 10.57
N PHE A 56 5.86 -8.99 9.50
CA PHE A 56 5.49 -7.58 9.51
C PHE A 56 4.30 -7.37 8.59
N GLY A 57 3.31 -6.61 9.07
CA GLY A 57 2.21 -6.11 8.25
C GLY A 57 2.35 -4.61 8.03
N VAL A 58 2.16 -4.17 6.79
CA VAL A 58 1.99 -2.74 6.49
C VAL A 58 0.64 -2.55 5.84
N ARG A 59 -0.16 -1.63 6.40
CA ARG A 59 -1.43 -1.21 5.82
C ARG A 59 -1.18 0.00 4.94
N LEU A 60 -1.59 -0.10 3.68
CA LEU A 60 -1.54 0.98 2.71
C LEU A 60 -2.96 1.39 2.35
N ARG A 61 -3.20 2.69 2.18
CA ARG A 61 -4.41 3.20 1.55
C ARG A 61 -4.08 3.74 0.18
N VAL A 62 -4.80 3.22 -0.80
CA VAL A 62 -4.79 3.76 -2.15
C VAL A 62 -5.71 4.97 -2.19
N ARG A 63 -5.14 6.14 -2.49
CA ARG A 63 -5.93 7.32 -2.86
C ARG A 63 -5.89 7.46 -4.37
N GLU A 64 -7.06 7.49 -5.00
CA GLU A 64 -7.16 7.90 -6.39
C GLU A 64 -6.76 9.38 -6.47
N THR A 65 -5.88 9.70 -7.41
CA THR A 65 -5.56 11.09 -7.74
C THR A 65 -6.34 11.40 -9.02
N VAL A 66 -7.50 12.03 -8.87
CA VAL A 66 -8.22 12.59 -10.02
C VAL A 66 -7.62 13.98 -10.24
N GLN A 67 -6.85 14.16 -11.31
CA GLN A 67 -6.49 15.50 -11.81
C GLN A 67 -7.68 16.11 -12.55
#